data_AF-A0A812YPQ1-F1
#
_entry.id   AF-A0A812YPQ1-F1
#
_cell.length_a   1.000
_cell.length_b   1.000
_cell.length_c   1.000
_cell.angle_alpha   90.00
_cell.angle_beta   90.00
_cell.angle_gamma   90.00
#
_symmetry.space_group_name_H-M   'P 1'
#
loop_
_entity.id
_entity.type
_entity.pdbx_description
1 polymer ?
#
loop_
_entity_poly.entity_id
_entity_poly.type
_entity_poly.pdbx_seq_one_letter_code
_entity_poly.pdbx_strand_id
1 'polypeptide(L)'
;EALDLELYFTRVKAIQGTDAGNWLAERVRVEFATLKQMIAELKEGATSVEEVGETWLPSVAPGLFDADLVLCSEPLWLCPFVRPRHGRTMLGVLHMALLNEFPAADEANLRVFWRAFKDMMEAQRIYLSISCRITAEQVAYQTGWRLPYVPFVGLGIRARYHPAEARRALLFRNNRQNMLTFRRALRMFLEEVASDSPVEVVDMNSGPRVYTFQEIAEFHAVIFLPHGPSALRLTDVYAAGIPSLVPEEPMSHKFIWSSRTFGGYDAERHCLSVAPPEFRRGGAEEPFAYHPTHYLQSWAIHRFIDDRRYWYRYTEWATLPHLLPFVSLPSLVASLGTLTRERGLAVSALMAQHH
;
A
#
# COMPACT_ATOMS: atom_id res chain seq x y z
N GLU A 1 -1.20 10.81 34.28
CA GLU A 1 -1.65 11.89 33.38
C GLU A 1 -2.02 11.27 32.04
N ALA A 2 -3.09 11.74 31.39
CA ALA A 2 -3.50 11.21 30.09
C ALA A 2 -2.50 11.68 29.02
N LEU A 3 -1.96 10.76 28.23
CA LEU A 3 -1.08 11.07 27.10
C LEU A 3 -1.83 11.93 26.08
N ASP A 4 -1.28 13.09 25.73
CA ASP A 4 -1.86 13.90 24.66
C ASP A 4 -1.37 13.38 23.30
N LEU A 5 -2.28 12.70 22.60
CA LEU A 5 -2.03 12.04 21.31
C LEU A 5 -2.63 12.88 20.19
N GLU A 6 -1.76 13.41 19.34
CA GLU A 6 -2.15 14.14 18.13
C GLU A 6 -1.71 13.35 16.89
N LEU A 7 -2.56 13.35 15.88
CA LEU A 7 -2.43 12.44 14.75
C LEU A 7 -2.24 13.21 13.45
N TYR A 8 -1.15 12.90 12.76
CA TYR A 8 -0.96 13.31 11.37
C TYR A 8 -1.46 12.19 10.46
N PHE A 9 -2.72 12.28 10.02
CA PHE A 9 -3.34 11.35 9.07
C PHE A 9 -3.95 12.08 7.89
N THR A 10 -3.59 11.68 6.68
CA THR A 10 -4.10 12.30 5.46
C THR A 10 -5.37 11.65 4.90
N ARG A 11 -5.90 10.58 5.50
CA ARG A 11 -7.14 9.91 5.03
C ARG A 11 -8.04 9.36 6.15
N VAL A 12 -8.74 10.25 6.86
CA VAL A 12 -9.67 9.89 7.97
C VAL A 12 -11.06 9.45 7.50
N LYS A 13 -11.44 9.73 6.25
CA LYS A 13 -12.79 9.44 5.73
C LYS A 13 -13.22 7.97 5.87
N ALA A 14 -12.30 7.04 6.10
CA ALA A 14 -12.59 5.61 6.23
C ALA A 14 -13.06 5.17 7.64
N ILE A 15 -13.02 6.05 8.66
CA ILE A 15 -13.26 5.66 10.06
C ILE A 15 -14.46 6.39 10.69
N GLN A 16 -14.96 7.45 10.06
CA GLN A 16 -16.14 8.20 10.53
C GLN A 16 -17.37 7.29 10.63
N GLY A 17 -18.11 7.36 11.74
CA GLY A 17 -19.30 6.53 11.99
C GLY A 17 -19.14 5.45 13.07
N THR A 18 -18.00 5.40 13.76
CA THR A 18 -17.80 4.61 14.99
C THR A 18 -17.24 5.51 16.09
N ASP A 19 -17.45 5.19 17.37
CA ASP A 19 -16.94 6.01 18.48
C ASP A 19 -15.41 6.19 18.42
N ALA A 20 -14.68 5.12 18.12
CA ALA A 20 -13.23 5.17 17.94
C ALA A 20 -12.83 6.04 16.73
N GLY A 21 -13.58 5.96 15.64
CA GLY A 21 -13.29 6.76 14.44
C GLY A 21 -13.64 8.24 14.60
N ASN A 22 -14.69 8.56 15.35
CA ASN A 22 -15.01 9.93 15.72
C ASN A 22 -13.96 10.50 16.67
N TRP A 23 -13.53 9.72 17.68
CA TRP A 23 -12.44 10.08 18.59
C TRP A 23 -11.10 10.33 17.87
N LEU A 24 -10.79 9.52 16.84
CA LEU A 24 -9.62 9.72 15.97
C LEU A 24 -9.78 10.97 15.09
N ALA A 25 -10.97 11.20 14.52
CA ALA A 25 -11.22 12.34 13.65
C ALA A 25 -11.03 13.67 14.37
N GLU A 26 -11.43 13.76 15.63
CA GLU A 26 -11.22 14.95 16.48
C GLU A 26 -9.74 15.26 16.76
N ARG A 27 -8.81 14.33 16.47
CA ARG A 27 -7.36 14.47 16.70
C ARG A 27 -6.56 14.57 15.40
N VAL A 28 -7.23 14.63 14.26
CA VAL A 28 -6.58 14.81 12.97
C VAL A 28 -6.45 16.30 12.67
N ARG A 29 -5.23 16.73 12.38
CA ARG A 29 -4.91 18.16 12.19
C ARG A 29 -4.64 18.56 10.74
N VAL A 30 -4.40 17.59 9.84
CA VAL A 30 -4.17 17.87 8.41
C VAL A 30 -5.09 16.98 7.57
N GLU A 31 -6.18 17.56 7.05
CA GLU A 31 -7.09 16.85 6.18
C GLU A 31 -6.57 16.73 4.73
N PHE A 32 -7.09 15.74 4.00
CA PHE A 32 -6.70 15.51 2.60
C PHE A 32 -7.00 16.69 1.66
N ALA A 33 -8.07 17.44 1.92
CA ALA A 33 -8.43 18.61 1.10
C ALA A 33 -7.40 19.73 1.28
N THR A 34 -7.03 20.03 2.52
CA THR A 34 -5.98 20.99 2.90
C THR A 34 -4.63 20.59 2.30
N LEU A 35 -4.28 19.31 2.37
CA LEU A 35 -3.07 18.77 1.73
C LEU A 35 -3.06 18.98 0.21
N LYS A 36 -4.19 18.73 -0.47
CA LYS A 36 -4.30 18.91 -1.92
C LYS A 36 -4.10 20.37 -2.35
N GLN A 37 -4.67 21.30 -1.58
CA GLN A 37 -4.49 22.72 -1.85
C GLN A 37 -3.01 23.11 -1.74
N MET A 38 -2.34 22.75 -0.65
CA MET A 38 -0.91 22.99 -0.47
C MET A 38 -0.05 22.35 -1.57
N ILE A 39 -0.37 21.12 -1.98
CA ILE A 39 0.30 20.45 -3.11
C ILE A 39 0.12 21.25 -4.41
N ALA A 40 -1.05 21.84 -4.65
CA ALA A 40 -1.29 22.67 -5.83
C ALA A 40 -0.48 23.97 -5.78
N GLU A 41 -0.46 24.65 -4.63
CA GLU A 41 0.33 25.88 -4.40
C GLU A 41 1.84 25.63 -4.61
N LEU A 42 2.37 24.50 -4.12
CA LEU A 42 3.76 24.07 -4.38
C LEU A 42 4.02 23.82 -5.87
N LYS A 43 3.07 23.20 -6.58
CA LYS A 43 3.19 22.93 -8.03
C LYS A 43 3.15 24.18 -8.89
N GLU A 44 2.40 25.19 -8.44
CA GLU A 44 2.30 26.49 -9.10
C GLU A 44 3.48 27.42 -8.75
N GLY A 45 4.35 27.00 -7.83
CA GLY A 45 5.47 27.81 -7.35
C GLY A 45 5.04 28.99 -6.47
N ALA A 46 3.82 28.94 -5.93
CA ALA A 46 3.30 29.96 -5.01
C ALA A 46 3.91 29.86 -3.60
N THR A 47 4.52 28.71 -3.28
CA THR A 47 5.28 28.47 -2.06
C THR A 47 6.41 27.45 -2.31
N SER A 48 7.33 27.29 -1.37
CA SER A 48 8.42 26.30 -1.39
C SER A 48 8.23 25.18 -0.36
N VAL A 49 8.94 24.05 -0.53
CA VAL A 49 8.89 22.95 0.45
C VAL A 49 9.39 23.41 1.83
N GLU A 50 10.34 24.33 1.87
CA GLU A 50 10.86 24.94 3.10
C GLU A 50 9.78 25.77 3.81
N GLU A 51 9.12 26.68 3.08
CA GLU A 51 8.00 27.49 3.61
C GLU A 51 6.84 26.62 4.11
N VAL A 52 6.58 25.50 3.44
CA VAL A 52 5.56 24.55 3.89
C VAL A 52 5.91 23.95 5.24
N GLY A 53 7.17 23.56 5.45
CA GLY A 53 7.63 23.04 6.73
C GLY A 53 7.66 24.09 7.83
N GLU A 54 8.10 25.31 7.51
CA GLU A 54 8.35 26.36 8.51
C GLU A 54 7.11 27.20 8.86
N THR A 55 6.21 27.43 7.90
CA THR A 55 5.08 28.36 8.07
C THR A 55 3.74 27.64 7.94
N TRP A 56 3.55 26.90 6.86
CA TRP A 56 2.24 26.31 6.58
C TRP A 56 1.86 25.24 7.60
N LEU A 57 2.74 24.25 7.81
CA LEU A 57 2.45 23.11 8.68
C LEU A 57 2.20 23.52 10.15
N PRO A 58 3.00 24.44 10.76
CA PRO A 58 2.68 25.01 12.07
C PRO A 58 1.35 25.79 12.11
N SER A 59 0.98 26.46 11.02
CA SER A 59 -0.26 27.26 10.97
C SER A 59 -1.51 26.38 10.91
N VAL A 60 -1.49 25.29 10.15
CA VAL A 60 -2.65 24.42 9.94
C VAL A 60 -2.77 23.32 10.99
N ALA A 61 -1.64 22.94 11.61
CA ALA A 61 -1.59 21.86 12.58
C ALA A 61 -0.71 22.19 13.80
N PRO A 62 -0.98 23.31 14.52
CA PRO A 62 -0.15 23.75 15.64
C PRO A 62 -0.04 22.69 16.74
N GLY A 63 -1.09 21.90 16.97
CA GLY A 63 -1.11 20.83 17.96
C GLY A 63 -0.07 19.72 17.72
N LEU A 64 0.38 19.49 16.47
CA LEU A 64 1.42 18.49 16.19
C LEU A 64 2.76 18.83 16.83
N PHE A 65 3.06 20.12 16.98
CA PHE A 65 4.33 20.59 17.55
C PHE A 65 4.35 20.49 19.08
N ASP A 66 3.16 20.41 19.69
CA ASP A 66 2.92 20.37 21.13
C ASP A 66 2.44 19.00 21.64
N ALA A 67 2.45 17.97 20.78
CA ALA A 67 2.00 16.61 21.10
C ALA A 67 3.08 15.77 21.81
N ASP A 68 2.72 14.91 22.76
CA ASP A 68 3.68 14.03 23.45
C ASP A 68 4.20 12.91 22.55
N LEU A 69 3.32 12.45 21.66
CA LEU A 69 3.58 11.45 20.64
C LEU A 69 2.96 11.90 19.33
N VAL A 70 3.76 11.90 18.26
CA VAL A 70 3.28 12.12 16.90
C VAL A 70 3.27 10.80 16.15
N LEU A 71 2.10 10.40 15.64
CA LEU A 71 1.99 9.32 14.67
C LEU A 71 2.04 9.91 13.27
N CYS A 72 3.08 9.58 12.52
CA CYS A 72 3.26 10.03 11.14
C CYS A 72 3.03 8.89 10.14
N SER A 73 2.40 9.18 9.01
CA SER A 73 2.16 8.21 7.95
C SER A 73 2.19 8.92 6.60
N GLU A 74 1.55 8.35 5.58
CA GLU A 74 1.60 8.86 4.22
C GLU A 74 0.88 10.21 4.06
N PRO A 75 1.38 11.11 3.20
CA PRO A 75 2.65 10.99 2.48
C PRO A 75 3.83 11.29 3.41
N LEU A 76 4.79 10.37 3.49
CA LEU A 76 5.89 10.46 4.47
C LEU A 76 6.76 11.72 4.28
N TRP A 77 6.76 12.34 3.10
CA TRP A 77 7.63 13.49 2.83
C TRP A 77 7.36 14.71 3.72
N LEU A 78 6.18 14.80 4.35
CA LEU A 78 5.86 15.85 5.32
C LEU A 78 6.39 15.56 6.72
N CYS A 79 6.61 14.28 7.08
CA CYS A 79 7.06 13.88 8.41
C CYS A 79 8.38 14.53 8.85
N PRO A 80 9.41 14.67 7.99
CA PRO A 80 10.65 15.35 8.37
C PRO A 80 10.50 16.81 8.83
N PHE A 81 9.40 17.46 8.43
CA PHE A 81 9.10 18.85 8.80
C PHE A 81 8.23 18.94 10.05
N VAL A 82 7.55 17.85 10.42
CA VAL A 82 6.97 17.72 11.76
C VAL A 82 8.14 17.50 12.71
N ARG A 83 8.70 18.58 13.25
CA ARG A 83 9.67 18.52 14.34
C ARG A 83 8.91 18.77 15.64
N PRO A 84 8.44 17.74 16.37
CA PRO A 84 7.85 17.96 17.68
C PRO A 84 8.83 18.74 18.53
N ARG A 85 8.35 19.66 19.38
CA ARG A 85 9.24 20.43 20.28
C ARG A 85 10.20 19.50 21.02
N HIS A 86 11.42 19.99 21.20
CA HIS A 86 12.59 19.35 21.80
C HIS A 86 12.27 18.10 22.66
N GLY A 87 12.65 16.93 22.15
CA GLY A 87 12.72 15.69 22.92
C GLY A 87 11.46 14.84 22.97
N ARG A 88 10.46 15.05 22.10
CA ARG A 88 9.24 14.23 22.04
C ARG A 88 9.32 13.13 20.98
N THR A 89 8.45 12.13 21.10
CA THR A 89 8.57 10.89 20.32
C THR A 89 7.75 10.96 19.04
N MET A 90 8.33 10.54 17.91
CA MET A 90 7.57 10.29 16.69
C MET A 90 7.61 8.80 16.36
N LEU A 91 6.44 8.23 16.04
CA LEU A 91 6.32 6.92 15.42
C LEU A 91 5.83 7.11 14.00
N GLY A 92 6.56 6.65 13.01
CA GLY A 92 6.14 6.70 11.62
C GLY A 92 6.03 5.33 10.99
N VAL A 93 5.04 5.14 10.14
CA VAL A 93 4.90 3.91 9.34
C VAL A 93 4.81 4.25 7.87
N LEU A 94 5.78 3.77 7.11
CA LEU A 94 5.86 3.92 5.67
C LEU A 94 5.24 2.72 4.96
N HIS A 95 4.37 2.99 4.00
CA HIS A 95 3.62 1.99 3.24
C HIS A 95 3.86 2.12 1.73
N MET A 96 4.28 3.30 1.27
CA MET A 96 4.42 3.70 -0.13
C MET A 96 5.86 4.13 -0.42
N ALA A 97 6.17 4.53 -1.66
CA ALA A 97 7.48 5.10 -1.98
C ALA A 97 7.75 6.36 -1.13
N LEU A 98 9.01 6.57 -0.74
CA LEU A 98 9.43 7.66 0.17
C LEU A 98 8.95 9.05 -0.28
N LEU A 99 9.00 9.29 -1.59
CA LEU A 99 8.63 10.54 -2.23
C LEU A 99 7.24 10.47 -2.91
N ASN A 100 6.38 9.54 -2.50
CA ASN A 100 5.02 9.46 -3.01
C ASN A 100 4.24 10.76 -2.69
N GLU A 101 3.54 11.28 -3.70
CA GLU A 101 2.83 12.57 -3.64
C GLU A 101 3.73 13.79 -3.33
N PHE A 102 5.04 13.69 -3.57
CA PHE A 102 5.94 14.86 -3.48
C PHE A 102 5.64 15.86 -4.61
N PRO A 103 5.32 17.13 -4.30
CA PRO A 103 4.67 18.03 -5.26
C PRO A 103 5.63 18.83 -6.14
N ALA A 104 6.84 19.14 -5.68
CA ALA A 104 7.76 20.09 -6.33
C ALA A 104 9.16 19.47 -6.45
N ALA A 105 9.38 18.69 -7.52
CA ALA A 105 10.57 17.85 -7.65
C ALA A 105 11.76 18.51 -8.37
N ASP A 106 11.87 19.83 -8.32
CA ASP A 106 13.13 20.47 -8.69
C ASP A 106 14.23 20.10 -7.68
N GLU A 107 15.48 20.30 -8.10
CA GLU A 107 16.63 19.90 -7.31
C GLU A 107 16.70 20.64 -5.96
N ALA A 108 16.27 21.89 -5.89
CA ALA A 108 16.33 22.69 -4.66
C ALA A 108 15.37 22.15 -3.61
N ASN A 109 14.12 21.91 -3.99
CA ASN A 109 13.10 21.33 -3.11
C ASN A 109 13.44 19.88 -2.69
N LEU A 110 14.00 19.07 -3.60
CA LEU A 110 14.52 17.74 -3.25
C LEU A 110 15.66 17.82 -2.23
N ARG A 111 16.60 18.76 -2.39
CA ARG A 111 17.69 18.97 -1.42
C ARG A 111 17.18 19.38 -0.04
N VAL A 112 16.15 20.24 0.02
CA VAL A 112 15.48 20.62 1.28
C VAL A 112 14.90 19.38 1.96
N PHE A 113 14.15 18.56 1.21
CA PHE A 113 13.62 17.30 1.72
C PHE A 113 14.70 16.36 2.23
N TRP A 114 15.76 16.11 1.44
CA TRP A 114 16.83 15.19 1.84
C TRP A 114 17.56 15.62 3.10
N ARG A 115 17.81 16.93 3.25
CA ARG A 115 18.36 17.51 4.48
C ARG A 115 17.42 17.25 5.66
N ALA A 116 16.14 17.60 5.52
CA ALA A 116 15.17 17.42 6.59
C ALA A 116 15.02 15.93 6.98
N PHE A 117 14.99 15.02 5.99
CA PHE A 117 14.91 13.59 6.22
C PHE A 117 16.13 13.07 6.99
N LYS A 118 17.35 13.48 6.60
CA LYS A 118 18.57 13.15 7.34
C LYS A 118 18.50 13.64 8.79
N ASP A 119 18.14 14.90 9.00
CA ASP A 119 18.03 15.48 10.34
C ASP A 119 17.02 14.70 11.21
N MET A 120 15.87 14.33 10.65
CA MET A 120 14.87 13.49 11.32
C MET A 120 15.42 12.11 11.67
N MET A 121 16.14 11.46 10.75
CA MET A 121 16.69 10.13 10.98
C MET A 121 17.86 10.10 11.98
N GLU A 122 18.55 11.24 12.17
CA GLU A 122 19.61 11.41 13.17
C GLU A 122 19.06 11.88 14.54
N ALA A 123 17.82 12.37 14.59
CA ALA A 123 17.18 12.81 15.82
C ALA A 123 16.92 11.64 16.78
N GLN A 124 17.09 11.90 18.07
CA GLN A 124 16.70 10.96 19.11
C GLN A 124 15.16 10.90 19.19
N ARG A 125 14.61 9.71 19.46
CA ARG A 125 13.17 9.44 19.67
C ARG A 125 12.29 9.50 18.40
N ILE A 126 12.88 9.34 17.22
CA ILE A 126 12.15 9.05 15.99
C ILE A 126 12.24 7.55 15.69
N TYR A 127 11.10 6.89 15.52
CA TYR A 127 11.04 5.49 15.17
C TYR A 127 10.20 5.32 13.91
N LEU A 128 10.85 4.98 12.80
CA LEU A 128 10.18 4.66 11.56
C LEU A 128 10.16 3.15 11.35
N SER A 129 9.05 2.63 10.85
CA SER A 129 8.93 1.28 10.34
C SER A 129 8.35 1.29 8.93
N ILE A 130 8.46 0.15 8.25
CA ILE A 130 8.00 0.00 6.87
C ILE A 130 7.21 -1.28 6.68
N SER A 131 6.07 -1.20 5.99
CA SER A 131 5.20 -2.38 5.81
C SER A 131 5.40 -3.13 4.49
N CYS A 132 6.29 -2.64 3.63
CA CYS A 132 6.59 -3.25 2.34
C CYS A 132 8.10 -3.51 2.23
N ARG A 133 8.48 -4.78 2.06
CA ARG A 133 9.90 -5.15 1.97
C ARG A 133 10.60 -4.54 0.76
N ILE A 134 9.90 -4.41 -0.36
CA ILE A 134 10.43 -3.75 -1.56
C ILE A 134 10.76 -2.29 -1.27
N THR A 135 9.82 -1.57 -0.66
CA THR A 135 10.04 -0.18 -0.28
C THR A 135 11.20 -0.06 0.72
N ALA A 136 11.46 -1.10 1.54
CA ALA A 136 12.57 -1.08 2.50
C ALA A 136 13.91 -1.04 1.78
N GLU A 137 14.06 -1.86 0.75
CA GLU A 137 15.26 -1.85 -0.10
C GLU A 137 15.34 -0.58 -0.95
N GLN A 138 14.21 -0.02 -1.40
CA GLN A 138 14.19 1.29 -2.08
C GLN A 138 14.66 2.41 -1.16
N VAL A 139 14.17 2.50 0.07
CA VAL A 139 14.59 3.51 1.05
C VAL A 139 16.06 3.35 1.40
N ALA A 140 16.52 2.11 1.60
CA ALA A 140 17.93 1.82 1.84
C ALA A 140 18.80 2.26 0.66
N TYR A 141 18.35 2.02 -0.57
CA TYR A 141 19.04 2.50 -1.77
C TYR A 141 19.05 4.04 -1.86
N GLN A 142 17.89 4.68 -1.69
CA GLN A 142 17.73 6.12 -1.83
C GLN A 142 18.47 6.91 -0.76
N THR A 143 18.61 6.37 0.46
CA THR A 143 19.02 7.15 1.63
C THR A 143 20.18 6.53 2.42
N GLY A 144 20.43 5.23 2.28
CA GLY A 144 21.39 4.49 3.10
C GLY A 144 20.85 4.05 4.48
N TRP A 145 19.67 4.51 4.90
CA TRP A 145 19.04 4.01 6.13
C TRP A 145 18.21 2.75 5.84
N ARG A 146 18.42 1.71 6.66
CA ARG A 146 17.58 0.52 6.68
C ARG A 146 16.49 0.68 7.74
N LEU A 147 15.23 0.72 7.29
CA LEU A 147 14.07 0.78 8.17
C LEU A 147 13.61 -0.63 8.57
N PRO A 148 13.20 -0.86 9.82
CA PRO A 148 12.66 -2.13 10.26
C PRO A 148 11.35 -2.46 9.53
N TYR A 149 11.29 -3.66 8.96
CA TYR A 149 10.09 -4.18 8.32
C TYR A 149 9.09 -4.69 9.34
N VAL A 150 7.86 -4.17 9.31
CA VAL A 150 6.74 -4.60 10.14
C VAL A 150 5.54 -4.88 9.23
N PRO A 151 5.18 -6.15 8.97
CA PRO A 151 4.09 -6.49 8.08
C PRO A 151 2.74 -6.02 8.64
N PHE A 152 1.78 -5.80 7.75
CA PHE A 152 0.38 -5.73 8.17
C PHE A 152 -0.07 -7.11 8.66
N VAL A 153 -0.82 -7.14 9.76
CA VAL A 153 -1.29 -8.37 10.42
C VAL A 153 -2.81 -8.40 10.65
N GLY A 154 -3.56 -7.46 10.07
CA GLY A 154 -5.03 -7.51 10.05
C GLY A 154 -5.71 -7.51 11.42
N LEU A 155 -5.09 -6.96 12.48
CA LEU A 155 -5.57 -7.07 13.88
C LEU A 155 -6.99 -6.52 14.10
N GLY A 156 -7.44 -5.58 13.26
CA GLY A 156 -8.80 -5.02 13.32
C GLY A 156 -9.88 -5.88 12.67
N ILE A 157 -9.49 -6.95 11.96
CA ILE A 157 -10.41 -7.77 11.16
C ILE A 157 -11.11 -8.80 12.05
N ARG A 158 -12.40 -8.55 12.31
CA ARG A 158 -13.30 -9.45 13.04
C ARG A 158 -14.05 -10.43 12.13
N ALA A 159 -14.01 -10.22 10.82
CA ALA A 159 -14.61 -11.14 9.87
C ALA A 159 -13.91 -12.50 9.92
N ARG A 160 -14.67 -13.58 9.75
CA ARG A 160 -14.15 -14.95 9.69
C ARG A 160 -14.86 -15.65 8.55
N TYR A 161 -14.12 -16.39 7.73
CA TYR A 161 -14.68 -17.11 6.59
C TYR A 161 -15.87 -18.00 6.98
N HIS A 162 -17.02 -17.77 6.34
CA HIS A 162 -18.26 -18.50 6.58
C HIS A 162 -19.07 -18.56 5.26
N PRO A 163 -18.59 -19.33 4.26
CA PRO A 163 -19.16 -19.29 2.93
C PRO A 163 -20.64 -19.69 2.94
N ALA A 164 -21.47 -18.92 2.24
CA ALA A 164 -22.89 -19.22 2.03
C ALA A 164 -23.07 -20.51 1.23
N GLU A 165 -24.28 -21.08 1.20
CA GLU A 165 -24.56 -22.28 0.38
C GLU A 165 -24.44 -22.00 -1.12
N ALA A 166 -24.84 -20.81 -1.56
CA ALA A 166 -24.69 -20.37 -2.95
C ALA A 166 -23.20 -20.23 -3.31
N ARG A 167 -22.76 -20.96 -4.34
CA ARG A 167 -21.39 -20.94 -4.83
C ARG A 167 -21.11 -19.66 -5.62
N ARG A 168 -20.66 -18.63 -4.89
CA ARG A 168 -20.31 -17.32 -5.45
C ARG A 168 -18.85 -16.99 -5.17
N ALA A 169 -18.17 -16.45 -6.16
CA ALA A 169 -16.83 -15.86 -6.03
C ALA A 169 -16.88 -14.36 -6.26
N LEU A 170 -16.15 -13.58 -5.48
CA LEU A 170 -16.10 -12.13 -5.61
C LEU A 170 -14.89 -11.71 -6.43
N LEU A 171 -15.08 -11.04 -7.58
CA LEU A 171 -13.99 -10.28 -8.19
C LEU A 171 -13.80 -8.99 -7.40
N PHE A 172 -12.71 -8.91 -6.64
CA PHE A 172 -12.46 -7.80 -5.74
C PHE A 172 -12.25 -6.50 -6.52
N ARG A 173 -12.67 -5.38 -5.92
CA ARG A 173 -12.55 -4.07 -6.57
C ARG A 173 -11.09 -3.70 -6.84
N ASN A 174 -10.82 -3.21 -8.05
CA ASN A 174 -9.52 -2.68 -8.45
C ASN A 174 -9.74 -1.62 -9.54
N ASN A 175 -9.28 -0.41 -9.29
CA ASN A 175 -9.52 0.76 -10.14
C ASN A 175 -8.42 0.99 -11.19
N ARG A 176 -7.52 0.02 -11.42
CA ARG A 176 -6.41 0.15 -12.38
C ARG A 176 -6.84 -0.19 -13.81
N GLN A 177 -6.27 0.50 -14.79
CA GLN A 177 -6.60 0.30 -16.21
C GLN A 177 -6.40 -1.15 -16.68
N ASN A 178 -5.32 -1.81 -16.25
CA ASN A 178 -5.01 -3.19 -16.63
C ASN A 178 -6.08 -4.20 -16.12
N MET A 179 -6.83 -3.85 -15.07
CA MET A 179 -7.98 -4.63 -14.60
C MET A 179 -9.13 -4.61 -15.61
N LEU A 180 -9.35 -3.52 -16.36
CA LEU A 180 -10.45 -3.43 -17.30
C LEU A 180 -10.36 -4.50 -18.39
N THR A 181 -9.16 -4.75 -18.92
CA THR A 181 -8.92 -5.79 -19.91
C THR A 181 -9.17 -7.18 -19.34
N PHE A 182 -8.64 -7.46 -18.14
CA PHE A 182 -8.88 -8.74 -17.46
C PHE A 182 -10.37 -8.97 -17.20
N ARG A 183 -11.07 -7.97 -16.65
CA ARG A 183 -12.49 -8.02 -16.34
C ARG A 183 -13.34 -8.28 -17.59
N ARG A 184 -13.03 -7.61 -18.70
CA ARG A 184 -13.71 -7.85 -19.99
C ARG A 184 -13.47 -9.28 -20.48
N ALA A 185 -12.21 -9.73 -20.47
CA ALA A 185 -11.86 -11.08 -20.89
C ALA A 185 -12.50 -12.16 -20.00
N LEU A 186 -12.50 -11.97 -18.68
CA LEU A 186 -13.15 -12.87 -17.73
C LEU A 186 -14.65 -12.95 -17.99
N ARG A 187 -15.31 -11.80 -18.21
CA ARG A 187 -16.75 -11.77 -18.52
C ARG A 187 -17.07 -12.52 -19.81
N MET A 188 -16.36 -12.22 -20.90
CA MET A 188 -16.55 -12.91 -22.18
C MET A 188 -16.32 -14.42 -22.03
N PHE A 189 -15.28 -14.82 -21.28
CA PHE A 189 -15.00 -16.22 -21.03
C PHE A 189 -16.11 -16.88 -20.22
N LEU A 190 -16.58 -16.23 -19.15
CA LEU A 190 -17.68 -16.72 -18.32
C LEU A 190 -18.99 -16.80 -19.08
N GLU A 191 -19.29 -15.87 -19.99
CA GLU A 191 -20.47 -15.92 -20.86
C GLU A 191 -20.44 -17.15 -21.79
N GLU A 192 -19.26 -17.51 -22.30
CA GLU A 192 -19.07 -18.70 -23.15
C GLU A 192 -19.16 -20.01 -22.35
N VAL A 193 -18.66 -20.04 -21.11
CA VAL A 193 -18.67 -21.24 -20.26
C VAL A 193 -19.81 -21.28 -19.23
N ALA A 194 -20.75 -20.31 -19.29
CA ALA A 194 -21.77 -20.08 -18.28
C ALA A 194 -22.70 -21.28 -18.06
N SER A 195 -22.92 -22.09 -19.10
CA SER A 195 -23.75 -23.30 -19.01
C SER A 195 -23.14 -24.37 -18.11
N ASP A 196 -21.81 -24.36 -17.93
CA ASP A 196 -21.06 -25.44 -17.28
C ASP A 196 -20.35 -25.01 -15.98
N SER A 197 -20.31 -23.71 -15.66
CA SER A 197 -19.64 -23.22 -14.45
C SER A 197 -20.56 -23.30 -13.21
N PRO A 198 -20.20 -24.07 -12.18
CA PRO A 198 -21.00 -24.18 -10.96
C PRO A 198 -20.85 -22.96 -10.01
N VAL A 199 -20.09 -21.92 -10.40
CA VAL A 199 -19.78 -20.76 -9.57
C VAL A 199 -20.13 -19.46 -10.29
N GLU A 200 -20.98 -18.65 -9.65
CA GLU A 200 -21.29 -17.28 -10.07
C GLU A 200 -20.14 -16.34 -9.67
N VAL A 201 -19.65 -15.53 -10.61
CA VAL A 201 -18.65 -14.50 -10.31
C VAL A 201 -19.34 -13.14 -10.16
N VAL A 202 -19.35 -12.63 -8.94
CA VAL A 202 -19.88 -11.30 -8.60
C VAL A 202 -18.78 -10.26 -8.76
N ASP A 203 -19.01 -9.29 -9.65
CA ASP A 203 -18.04 -8.23 -9.93
C ASP A 203 -18.30 -6.97 -9.09
N MET A 204 -17.45 -6.73 -8.09
CA MET A 204 -17.52 -5.55 -7.23
C MET A 204 -17.26 -4.23 -7.98
N ASN A 205 -16.79 -4.29 -9.23
CA ASN A 205 -16.52 -3.12 -10.08
C ASN A 205 -17.69 -2.76 -11.01
N SER A 206 -18.78 -3.54 -11.01
CA SER A 206 -19.94 -3.35 -11.89
C SER A 206 -21.09 -2.56 -11.27
N GLY A 207 -21.02 -2.20 -9.98
CA GLY A 207 -22.09 -1.46 -9.30
C GLY A 207 -21.60 -0.59 -8.14
N PRO A 208 -22.49 0.26 -7.57
CA PRO A 208 -22.14 1.14 -6.46
C PRO A 208 -22.01 0.40 -5.12
N ARG A 209 -22.42 -0.88 -5.05
CA ARG A 209 -22.42 -1.66 -3.82
C ARG A 209 -21.00 -1.90 -3.34
N VAL A 210 -20.75 -1.54 -2.09
CA VAL A 210 -19.51 -1.84 -1.36
C VAL A 210 -19.84 -2.91 -0.32
N TYR A 211 -19.12 -4.04 -0.37
CA TYR A 211 -19.22 -5.11 0.61
C TYR A 211 -18.31 -4.83 1.80
N THR A 212 -18.83 -5.08 3.00
CA THR A 212 -18.06 -5.17 4.25
C THR A 212 -17.23 -6.45 4.27
N PHE A 213 -16.20 -6.53 5.12
CA PHE A 213 -15.42 -7.77 5.25
C PHE A 213 -16.25 -8.95 5.77
N GLN A 214 -17.28 -8.68 6.59
CA GLN A 214 -18.25 -9.69 7.02
C GLN A 214 -19.02 -10.26 5.82
N GLU A 215 -19.56 -9.41 4.94
CA GLU A 215 -20.23 -9.89 3.73
C GLU A 215 -19.25 -10.59 2.76
N ILE A 216 -18.01 -10.11 2.66
CA ILE A 216 -16.99 -10.75 1.80
C ILE A 216 -16.68 -12.17 2.29
N ALA A 217 -16.77 -12.41 3.61
CA ALA A 217 -16.52 -13.73 4.19
C ALA A 217 -17.61 -14.78 3.87
N GLU A 218 -18.76 -14.37 3.32
CA GLU A 218 -19.80 -15.26 2.80
C GLU A 218 -19.51 -15.79 1.39
N PHE A 219 -18.57 -15.18 0.66
CA PHE A 219 -18.17 -15.68 -0.65
C PHE A 219 -17.31 -16.92 -0.50
N HIS A 220 -17.44 -17.88 -1.42
CA HIS A 220 -16.61 -19.08 -1.42
C HIS A 220 -15.13 -18.74 -1.64
N ALA A 221 -14.88 -17.71 -2.45
CA ALA A 221 -13.55 -17.20 -2.69
C ALA A 221 -13.57 -15.75 -3.17
N VAL A 222 -12.40 -15.12 -3.10
CA VAL A 222 -12.17 -13.81 -3.69
C VAL A 222 -11.12 -13.91 -4.78
N ILE A 223 -11.42 -13.38 -5.96
CA ILE A 223 -10.47 -13.22 -7.06
C ILE A 223 -9.79 -11.87 -6.86
N PHE A 224 -8.50 -11.90 -6.53
CA PHE A 224 -7.68 -10.72 -6.33
C PHE A 224 -6.69 -10.56 -7.48
N LEU A 225 -6.77 -9.43 -8.18
CA LEU A 225 -5.66 -9.00 -9.03
C LEU A 225 -4.79 -8.01 -8.26
N PRO A 226 -3.46 -8.11 -8.43
CA PRO A 226 -2.56 -7.16 -7.82
C PRO A 226 -2.81 -5.70 -8.25
N HIS A 227 -2.43 -4.76 -7.40
CA HIS A 227 -2.51 -3.31 -7.67
C HIS A 227 -1.30 -2.54 -7.13
N GLY A 228 -0.38 -3.25 -6.49
CA GLY A 228 0.86 -2.77 -5.92
C GLY A 228 1.57 -3.91 -5.20
N PRO A 229 2.83 -3.69 -4.77
CA PRO A 229 3.65 -4.72 -4.15
C PRO A 229 3.21 -5.09 -2.71
N SER A 230 2.62 -4.16 -1.98
CA SER A 230 1.91 -4.40 -0.72
C SER A 230 0.45 -3.95 -0.87
N ALA A 231 -0.47 -4.81 -0.48
CA ALA A 231 -1.90 -4.66 -0.65
C ALA A 231 -2.60 -4.95 0.69
N LEU A 232 -2.83 -3.90 1.48
CA LEU A 232 -3.55 -3.99 2.75
C LEU A 232 -4.85 -4.80 2.65
N ARG A 233 -5.59 -4.65 1.55
CA ARG A 233 -6.86 -5.38 1.31
C ARG A 233 -6.65 -6.88 1.11
N LEU A 234 -5.52 -7.31 0.55
CA LEU A 234 -5.18 -8.73 0.47
C LEU A 234 -4.94 -9.28 1.88
N THR A 235 -4.13 -8.56 2.66
CA THR A 235 -3.82 -8.94 4.04
C THR A 235 -5.06 -9.00 4.93
N ASP A 236 -6.00 -8.05 4.79
CA ASP A 236 -7.26 -8.08 5.52
C ASP A 236 -8.13 -9.30 5.16
N VAL A 237 -8.24 -9.63 3.88
CA VAL A 237 -9.00 -10.81 3.41
C VAL A 237 -8.32 -12.12 3.83
N TYR A 238 -6.99 -12.15 3.78
CA TYR A 238 -6.20 -13.29 4.26
C TYR A 238 -6.37 -13.49 5.77
N ALA A 239 -6.32 -12.41 6.56
CA ALA A 239 -6.56 -12.46 8.01
C ALA A 239 -8.00 -12.86 8.38
N ALA A 240 -8.98 -12.57 7.52
CA ALA A 240 -10.33 -13.11 7.63
C ALA A 240 -10.44 -14.60 7.27
N GLY A 241 -9.35 -15.22 6.79
CA GLY A 241 -9.28 -16.61 6.40
C GLY A 241 -10.02 -16.93 5.09
N ILE A 242 -10.22 -15.94 4.21
CA ILE A 242 -11.05 -16.10 3.01
C ILE A 242 -10.15 -16.61 1.86
N PRO A 243 -10.46 -17.75 1.23
CA PRO A 243 -9.72 -18.28 0.09
C PRO A 243 -9.58 -17.23 -1.02
N SER A 244 -8.33 -16.95 -1.39
CA SER A 244 -8.00 -15.86 -2.30
C SER A 244 -7.30 -16.41 -3.53
N LEU A 245 -7.95 -16.30 -4.69
CA LEU A 245 -7.37 -16.67 -5.98
C LEU A 245 -6.59 -15.48 -6.56
N VAL A 246 -5.33 -15.70 -6.89
CA VAL A 246 -4.41 -14.65 -7.39
C VAL A 246 -3.71 -15.12 -8.66
N PRO A 247 -3.40 -14.22 -9.61
CA PRO A 247 -2.64 -14.61 -10.78
C PRO A 247 -1.24 -15.10 -10.38
N GLU A 248 -0.70 -16.06 -11.12
CA GLU A 248 0.68 -16.51 -10.98
C GLU A 248 1.64 -15.67 -11.85
N GLU A 249 2.95 -15.78 -11.63
CA GLU A 249 3.93 -15.31 -12.61
C GLU A 249 3.79 -16.07 -13.94
N PRO A 250 3.98 -15.39 -15.10
CA PRO A 250 4.35 -13.99 -15.27
C PRO A 250 3.15 -13.02 -15.27
N MET A 251 1.92 -13.52 -15.16
CA MET A 251 0.70 -12.70 -15.26
C MET A 251 0.64 -11.63 -14.16
N SER A 252 1.08 -11.93 -12.94
CA SER A 252 1.16 -10.97 -11.83
C SER A 252 1.95 -9.71 -12.15
N HIS A 253 3.02 -9.82 -12.96
CA HIS A 253 3.84 -8.67 -13.33
C HIS A 253 3.09 -7.62 -14.15
N LYS A 254 2.00 -8.00 -14.84
CA LYS A 254 1.15 -7.05 -15.58
C LYS A 254 0.41 -6.08 -14.66
N PHE A 255 0.26 -6.43 -13.38
CA PHE A 255 -0.61 -5.73 -12.45
C PHE A 255 0.15 -5.02 -11.33
N ILE A 256 1.29 -5.54 -10.89
CA ILE A 256 2.00 -5.06 -9.69
C ILE A 256 2.82 -3.79 -9.97
N TRP A 257 3.53 -3.74 -11.11
CA TRP A 257 4.61 -2.77 -11.33
C TRP A 257 4.16 -1.40 -11.86
N SER A 258 2.88 -1.24 -12.17
CA SER A 258 2.27 0.04 -12.60
C SER A 258 1.92 0.96 -11.43
N SER A 259 2.21 0.55 -10.19
CA SER A 259 1.70 1.23 -9.02
C SER A 259 2.38 2.58 -8.78
N ARG A 260 1.69 3.67 -9.11
CA ARG A 260 2.15 5.06 -8.86
C ARG A 260 2.66 5.26 -7.42
N THR A 261 1.96 4.69 -6.45
CA THR A 261 2.29 4.83 -5.02
C THR A 261 3.59 4.15 -4.62
N PHE A 262 4.14 3.26 -5.45
CA PHE A 262 5.39 2.54 -5.20
C PHE A 262 6.48 2.89 -6.21
N GLY A 263 6.36 4.05 -6.88
CA GLY A 263 7.34 4.48 -7.89
C GLY A 263 7.30 3.66 -9.18
N GLY A 264 6.18 2.99 -9.49
CA GLY A 264 5.98 2.27 -10.75
C GLY A 264 6.08 3.14 -11.99
N TYR A 265 5.98 2.55 -13.19
CA TYR A 265 6.20 3.26 -14.45
C TYR A 265 5.18 4.39 -14.73
N ASP A 266 4.03 4.38 -14.04
CA ASP A 266 3.02 5.44 -14.07
C ASP A 266 3.26 6.54 -13.01
N ALA A 267 4.35 6.43 -12.23
CA ALA A 267 4.74 7.40 -11.22
C ALA A 267 5.57 8.55 -11.79
N GLU A 268 5.61 9.64 -11.05
CA GLU A 268 6.53 10.74 -11.34
C GLU A 268 7.97 10.30 -11.05
N ARG A 269 8.92 10.66 -11.91
CA ARG A 269 10.30 10.14 -11.85
C ARG A 269 11.00 10.43 -10.52
N HIS A 270 10.62 11.52 -9.86
CA HIS A 270 11.20 11.91 -8.58
C HIS A 270 10.90 10.90 -7.46
N CYS A 271 9.87 10.06 -7.58
CA CYS A 271 9.60 8.99 -6.61
C CYS A 271 10.81 8.04 -6.46
N LEU A 272 11.67 7.97 -7.48
CA LEU A 272 12.88 7.15 -7.54
C LEU A 272 14.17 7.96 -7.32
N SER A 273 14.05 9.24 -6.92
CA SER A 273 15.19 10.11 -6.65
C SER A 273 16.04 9.55 -5.51
N VAL A 274 17.35 9.71 -5.61
CA VAL A 274 18.34 9.24 -4.62
C VAL A 274 18.91 10.46 -3.93
N ALA A 275 19.08 10.37 -2.61
CA ALA A 275 19.69 11.44 -1.83
C ALA A 275 21.13 11.69 -2.29
N PRO A 276 21.56 12.96 -2.44
CA PRO A 276 22.97 13.30 -2.59
C PRO A 276 23.86 12.65 -1.51
N PRO A 277 25.13 12.32 -1.80
CA PRO A 277 26.01 11.62 -0.86
C PRO A 277 26.09 12.24 0.54
N GLU A 278 26.07 13.57 0.63
CA GLU A 278 26.09 14.31 1.90
C GLU A 278 24.86 14.08 2.80
N PHE A 279 23.75 13.61 2.20
CA PHE A 279 22.51 13.30 2.91
C PHE A 279 22.29 11.80 3.11
N ARG A 280 23.22 10.93 2.71
CA ARG A 280 23.10 9.47 2.86
C ARG A 280 23.79 8.95 4.11
N ARG A 281 23.26 7.86 4.68
CA ARG A 281 23.93 7.10 5.73
C ARG A 281 24.88 6.07 5.12
N GLY A 282 26.18 6.23 5.39
CA GLY A 282 27.23 5.30 4.93
C GLY A 282 27.60 5.49 3.46
N GLY A 283 28.90 5.44 3.16
CA GLY A 283 29.47 5.80 1.85
C GLY A 283 29.69 4.65 0.86
N ALA A 284 29.23 3.44 1.15
CA ALA A 284 29.35 2.29 0.26
C ALA A 284 27.96 1.84 -0.22
N GLU A 285 27.76 1.83 -1.53
CA GLU A 285 26.58 1.20 -2.13
C GLU A 285 26.58 -0.29 -1.74
N GLU A 286 25.58 -0.72 -0.99
CA GLU A 286 25.41 -2.15 -0.75
C GLU A 286 25.16 -2.86 -2.08
N PRO A 287 25.78 -4.03 -2.33
CA PRO A 287 25.56 -4.76 -3.56
C PRO A 287 24.17 -5.38 -3.54
N PHE A 288 23.19 -4.68 -4.10
CA PHE A 288 21.90 -5.28 -4.42
C PHE A 288 22.10 -6.28 -5.56
N ALA A 289 21.57 -7.50 -5.41
CA ALA A 289 21.63 -8.51 -6.48
C ALA A 289 20.96 -8.02 -7.79
N TYR A 290 19.94 -7.17 -7.66
CA TYR A 290 19.27 -6.47 -8.75
C TYR A 290 19.03 -5.02 -8.34
N HIS A 291 18.95 -4.10 -9.30
CA HIS A 291 18.73 -2.69 -8.98
C HIS A 291 17.34 -2.47 -8.37
N PRO A 292 17.19 -1.77 -7.22
CA PRO A 292 15.91 -1.58 -6.51
C PRO A 292 14.85 -0.76 -7.25
N THR A 293 15.15 -0.26 -8.44
CA THR A 293 14.22 0.57 -9.22
C THR A 293 14.14 0.25 -10.72
N HIS A 294 15.05 -0.56 -11.29
CA HIS A 294 15.06 -0.79 -12.76
C HIS A 294 13.76 -1.43 -13.27
N TYR A 295 13.25 -2.42 -12.53
CA TYR A 295 12.02 -3.12 -12.88
C TYR A 295 10.76 -2.24 -12.94
N LEU A 296 10.82 -1.03 -12.37
CA LEU A 296 9.74 -0.04 -12.34
C LEU A 296 9.79 0.93 -13.53
N GLN A 297 10.86 0.94 -14.33
CA GLN A 297 11.08 1.98 -15.35
C GLN A 297 10.34 1.73 -16.67
N SER A 298 9.66 0.59 -16.83
CA SER A 298 9.03 0.23 -18.10
C SER A 298 7.71 -0.50 -17.91
N TRP A 299 6.72 -0.19 -18.75
CA TRP A 299 5.48 -0.97 -18.83
C TRP A 299 5.68 -2.33 -19.52
N ALA A 300 6.74 -2.48 -20.33
CA ALA A 300 6.97 -3.66 -21.15
C ALA A 300 7.39 -4.85 -20.27
N ILE A 301 6.53 -5.86 -20.14
CA ILE A 301 6.70 -6.99 -19.21
C ILE A 301 8.00 -7.77 -19.46
N HIS A 302 8.40 -7.92 -20.73
CA HIS A 302 9.59 -8.65 -21.13
C HIS A 302 10.90 -7.95 -20.76
N ARG A 303 10.88 -6.63 -20.49
CA ARG A 303 12.06 -5.91 -19.98
C ARG A 303 12.21 -6.17 -18.49
N PHE A 304 13.44 -6.36 -18.02
CA PHE A 304 13.75 -6.55 -16.59
C PHE A 304 12.98 -7.72 -15.96
N ILE A 305 12.72 -8.80 -16.71
CA ILE A 305 11.91 -9.92 -16.21
C ILE A 305 12.58 -10.60 -15.01
N ASP A 306 13.90 -10.72 -15.02
CA ASP A 306 14.65 -11.32 -13.92
C ASP A 306 14.66 -10.40 -12.69
N ASP A 307 14.81 -9.09 -12.87
CA ASP A 307 14.63 -8.11 -11.79
C ASP A 307 13.22 -8.23 -11.19
N ARG A 308 12.19 -8.33 -12.05
CA ARG A 308 10.79 -8.44 -11.60
C ARG A 308 10.54 -9.71 -10.81
N ARG A 309 11.07 -10.85 -11.27
CA ARG A 309 11.00 -12.12 -10.53
C ARG A 309 11.74 -12.05 -9.21
N TYR A 310 12.91 -11.39 -9.20
CA TYR A 310 13.66 -11.17 -7.97
C TYR A 310 12.84 -10.35 -6.96
N TRP A 311 12.31 -9.20 -7.38
CA TRP A 311 11.57 -8.30 -6.51
C TRP A 311 10.16 -8.83 -6.17
N TYR A 312 9.52 -9.63 -7.03
CA TYR A 312 8.21 -10.23 -6.75
C TYR A 312 8.19 -11.06 -5.47
N ARG A 313 9.29 -11.75 -5.16
CA ARG A 313 9.47 -12.56 -3.94
C ARG A 313 9.33 -11.77 -2.63
N TYR A 314 9.41 -10.45 -2.70
CA TYR A 314 9.26 -9.56 -1.55
C TYR A 314 7.83 -9.01 -1.39
N THR A 315 6.91 -9.39 -2.28
CA THR A 315 5.51 -8.97 -2.23
C THR A 315 4.65 -9.89 -1.37
N GLU A 316 3.55 -9.38 -0.83
CA GLU A 316 2.53 -10.20 -0.12
C GLU A 316 1.92 -11.25 -1.05
N TRP A 317 1.87 -10.97 -2.36
CA TRP A 317 1.42 -11.90 -3.41
C TRP A 317 2.27 -13.17 -3.52
N ALA A 318 3.55 -13.09 -3.15
CA ALA A 318 4.48 -14.21 -3.18
C ALA A 318 4.75 -14.82 -1.80
N THR A 319 4.64 -14.01 -0.74
CA THR A 319 5.05 -14.40 0.62
C THR A 319 3.93 -15.03 1.44
N LEU A 320 2.66 -14.80 1.11
CA LEU A 320 1.53 -15.44 1.78
C LEU A 320 1.32 -16.87 1.24
N PRO A 321 1.54 -17.93 2.04
CA PRO A 321 1.68 -19.31 1.54
C PRO A 321 0.36 -20.00 1.12
N HIS A 322 -0.79 -19.43 1.47
CA HIS A 322 -2.11 -20.06 1.29
C HIS A 322 -2.97 -19.37 0.23
N LEU A 323 -2.36 -18.47 -0.56
CA LEU A 323 -3.01 -17.95 -1.75
C LEU A 323 -3.15 -19.06 -2.80
N LEU A 324 -4.22 -19.01 -3.59
CA LEU A 324 -4.54 -20.00 -4.61
C LEU A 324 -4.14 -19.43 -5.99
N PRO A 325 -2.98 -19.81 -6.56
CA PRO A 325 -2.52 -19.25 -7.83
C PRO A 325 -3.38 -19.74 -9.01
N PHE A 326 -3.52 -18.90 -10.04
CA PHE A 326 -4.05 -19.29 -11.35
C PHE A 326 -3.19 -18.72 -12.48
N VAL A 327 -3.01 -19.49 -13.55
CA VAL A 327 -2.14 -19.13 -14.70
C VAL A 327 -2.91 -18.56 -15.88
N SER A 328 -4.23 -18.77 -15.92
CA SER A 328 -5.12 -18.41 -17.04
C SER A 328 -6.59 -18.34 -16.60
N LEU A 329 -7.47 -17.75 -17.42
CA LEU A 329 -8.91 -17.74 -17.17
C LEU A 329 -9.52 -19.16 -17.07
N PRO A 330 -9.19 -20.13 -17.95
CA PRO A 330 -9.61 -21.52 -17.76
C PRO A 330 -9.17 -22.10 -16.42
N SER A 331 -7.92 -21.89 -16.00
CA SER A 331 -7.41 -22.40 -14.72
C SER A 331 -8.11 -21.76 -13.52
N LEU A 332 -8.48 -20.48 -13.63
CA LEU A 332 -9.26 -19.76 -12.63
C LEU A 332 -10.65 -20.38 -12.48
N VAL A 333 -11.37 -20.58 -13.58
CA VAL A 333 -12.71 -21.20 -13.56
C VAL A 333 -12.65 -22.64 -13.04
N ALA A 334 -11.65 -23.44 -13.47
CA ALA A 334 -11.44 -24.79 -12.94
C ALA A 334 -11.15 -24.79 -11.42
N SER A 335 -10.35 -23.84 -10.95
CA SER A 335 -10.05 -23.68 -9.52
C SER A 335 -11.32 -23.32 -8.72
N LEU A 336 -12.15 -22.42 -9.24
CA LEU A 336 -13.45 -22.10 -8.64
C LEU A 336 -14.38 -23.32 -8.62
N GLY A 337 -14.44 -24.08 -9.71
CA GLY A 337 -15.25 -25.30 -9.83
C GLY A 337 -14.86 -26.38 -8.80
N THR A 338 -13.57 -26.51 -8.50
CA THR A 338 -13.02 -27.50 -7.54
C THR A 338 -12.90 -26.99 -6.10
N LEU A 339 -13.16 -25.70 -5.86
CA LEU A 339 -13.17 -25.13 -4.51
C LEU A 339 -14.53 -25.37 -3.85
N THR A 340 -14.66 -26.54 -3.22
CA THR A 340 -15.82 -26.91 -2.39
C THR A 340 -15.80 -26.15 -1.06
N ARG A 341 -16.93 -26.13 -0.35
CA ARG A 341 -17.00 -25.58 1.01
C ARG A 341 -15.97 -26.20 1.96
N GLU A 342 -15.82 -27.52 1.93
CA GLU A 342 -14.84 -28.25 2.74
C GLU A 342 -13.41 -27.81 2.42
N ARG A 343 -13.05 -27.73 1.14
CA ARG A 343 -11.72 -27.26 0.72
C ARG A 343 -11.48 -25.81 1.11
N GLY A 344 -12.49 -24.94 0.97
CA GLY A 344 -12.42 -23.55 1.41
C GLY A 344 -12.16 -23.43 2.91
N LEU A 345 -12.87 -24.21 3.74
CA LEU A 345 -12.68 -24.24 5.19
C LEU A 345 -11.28 -24.77 5.57
N ALA A 346 -10.77 -25.77 4.84
CA ALA A 346 -9.42 -26.27 5.05
C ALA A 346 -8.34 -25.21 4.75
N VAL A 347 -8.47 -24.48 3.62
CA VAL A 347 -7.59 -23.35 3.29
C VAL A 347 -7.68 -22.26 4.36
N SER A 348 -8.89 -21.94 4.82
CA SER A 348 -9.15 -20.95 5.87
C SER A 348 -8.45 -21.31 7.19
N ALA A 349 -8.50 -22.59 7.58
CA ALA A 349 -7.84 -23.08 8.78
C ALA A 349 -6.30 -22.93 8.69
N LEU A 350 -5.71 -23.18 7.51
CA LEU A 350 -4.28 -22.94 7.28
C LEU A 350 -3.93 -21.45 7.39
N MET A 351 -4.74 -20.57 6.80
CA MET A 351 -4.58 -19.10 6.94
C MET A 351 -4.62 -18.67 8.41
N ALA A 352 -5.54 -19.22 9.20
CA ALA A 352 -5.65 -18.90 10.62
C ALA A 352 -4.47 -19.42 11.46
N GLN A 353 -3.78 -20.49 11.04
CA GLN A 353 -2.59 -21.02 11.71
C GLN A 353 -1.31 -20.24 11.38
N HIS A 354 -1.30 -19.51 10.25
CA HIS A 354 -0.16 -18.69 9.84
C HIS A 354 -0.01 -17.41 10.68
N HIS A 355 -1.12 -16.93 11.26
CA HIS A 355 -1.19 -15.79 12.17
C HIS A 355 -1.15 -16.24 13.63
#